data_AF-A0A356KTV1-F1
#
_entry.id   AF-A0A356KTV1-F1
#
_cell.length_a   1.000
_cell.length_b   1.000
_cell.length_c   1.000
_cell.angle_alpha   90.00
_cell.angle_beta   90.00
_cell.angle_gamma   90.00
#
_symmetry.space_group_name_H-M   'P 1'
#
loop_
_entity.id
_entity.type
_entity.pdbx_description
1 polymer ?
#
loop_
_entity_poly.entity_id
_entity_poly.type
_entity_poly.pdbx_seq_one_letter_code
_entity_poly.pdbx_strand_id
1 'polypeptide(L)'
;TTTIRIVVTLLRPSAGSVVVCGHDVSKEPDAARALLGYVPQELALDRHLTGRQHLELSARLYRVPKAELGARVDQLLEVVGLSDRAGDSIRKYSGGMKKRLDIACGLLHRPKLLILDEP
;
A
#
# COMPACT_ATOMS: atom_id res chain seq x y z
N THR A 1 -10.36 -12.74 -4.99
CA THR A 1 -11.43 -12.66 -3.95
C THR A 1 -12.43 -11.55 -4.29
N THR A 2 -13.72 -11.85 -4.53
CA THR A 2 -14.72 -10.86 -5.02
C THR A 2 -15.09 -9.79 -3.99
N THR A 3 -15.30 -10.19 -2.73
CA THR A 3 -15.67 -9.26 -1.64
C THR A 3 -14.58 -8.21 -1.41
N ILE A 4 -13.31 -8.62 -1.36
CA ILE A 4 -12.17 -7.71 -1.20
C ILE A 4 -12.14 -6.69 -2.33
N ARG A 5 -12.31 -7.14 -3.58
CA ARG A 5 -12.36 -6.23 -4.75
C ARG A 5 -13.47 -5.18 -4.65
N ILE A 6 -14.62 -5.53 -4.05
CA ILE A 6 -15.68 -4.55 -3.77
C ILE A 6 -15.25 -3.56 -2.70
N VAL A 7 -14.72 -4.04 -1.57
CA VAL A 7 -14.27 -3.20 -0.45
C VAL A 7 -13.17 -2.22 -0.88
N VAL A 8 -12.24 -2.67 -1.73
CA VAL A 8 -11.13 -1.83 -2.23
C VAL A 8 -11.50 -1.00 -3.47
N THR A 9 -12.79 -0.87 -3.78
CA THR A 9 -13.35 -0.06 -4.88
C THR A 9 -13.00 -0.53 -6.31
N LEU A 10 -12.42 -1.73 -6.45
CA LEU A 10 -12.08 -2.34 -7.75
C LEU A 10 -13.26 -3.00 -8.46
N LEU A 11 -14.36 -3.24 -7.74
CA LEU A 11 -15.59 -3.82 -8.28
C LEU A 11 -16.81 -3.14 -7.63
N ARG A 12 -17.86 -2.90 -8.40
CA ARG A 12 -19.13 -2.39 -7.85
C ARG A 12 -19.99 -3.55 -7.35
N PRO A 13 -20.67 -3.41 -6.20
CA PRO A 13 -21.66 -4.40 -5.78
C PRO A 13 -22.87 -4.35 -6.73
N SER A 14 -23.47 -5.51 -7.01
CA SER A 14 -24.68 -5.58 -7.85
C SER A 14 -25.91 -5.00 -7.15
N ALA A 15 -25.97 -5.10 -5.81
CA ALA A 15 -26.99 -4.53 -4.95
C ALA A 15 -26.43 -4.32 -3.54
N GLY A 16 -27.14 -3.55 -2.71
CA GLY A 16 -26.72 -3.23 -1.34
C GLY A 16 -25.71 -2.09 -1.26
N SER A 17 -25.08 -1.94 -0.10
CA SER A 17 -24.07 -0.91 0.15
C SER A 17 -22.93 -1.46 0.99
N VAL A 18 -21.74 -0.88 0.80
CA VAL A 18 -20.54 -1.16 1.59
C VAL A 18 -19.96 0.17 2.02
N VAL A 19 -19.72 0.32 3.33
CA VAL A 19 -19.18 1.54 3.92
C VAL A 19 -17.81 1.24 4.51
N VAL A 20 -16.80 1.99 4.11
CA VAL A 20 -15.42 1.88 4.58
C VAL A 20 -15.00 3.19 5.21
N CYS A 21 -14.56 3.15 6.48
CA CYS A 21 -14.12 4.33 7.22
C CYS A 21 -15.12 5.50 7.21
N GLY A 22 -16.43 5.20 7.13
CA GLY A 22 -17.51 6.20 7.08
C GLY A 22 -17.96 6.61 5.68
N HIS A 23 -17.32 6.10 4.62
CA HIS A 23 -17.64 6.46 3.22
C HIS A 23 -18.22 5.27 2.46
N ASP A 24 -19.31 5.49 1.71
CA ASP A 24 -19.87 4.47 0.82
C ASP A 24 -18.93 4.26 -0.38
N VAL A 25 -18.47 3.03 -0.60
CA VAL A 25 -17.45 2.71 -1.64
C VAL A 25 -17.93 2.93 -3.07
N SER A 26 -19.24 3.01 -3.30
CA SER A 26 -19.84 3.24 -4.62
C SER A 26 -20.13 4.72 -4.88
N LYS A 27 -20.42 5.50 -3.83
CA LYS A 27 -20.76 6.93 -3.92
C LYS A 27 -19.55 7.84 -3.70
N GLU A 28 -18.65 7.46 -2.78
CA GLU A 28 -17.49 8.23 -2.34
C GLU A 28 -16.18 7.40 -2.44
N PRO A 29 -15.88 6.80 -3.61
CA PRO A 29 -14.77 5.87 -3.75
C PRO A 29 -13.40 6.51 -3.46
N ASP A 30 -13.20 7.78 -3.81
CA ASP A 30 -11.94 8.49 -3.53
C ASP A 30 -11.71 8.73 -2.04
N ALA A 31 -12.76 9.10 -1.31
CA ALA A 31 -12.68 9.30 0.13
C ALA A 31 -12.42 7.98 0.87
N ALA A 32 -13.05 6.89 0.43
CA ALA A 32 -12.76 5.55 0.92
C ALA A 32 -11.29 5.14 0.65
N ARG A 33 -10.81 5.31 -0.60
CA ARG A 33 -9.42 4.97 -0.98
C ARG A 33 -8.37 5.78 -0.21
N ALA A 34 -8.65 7.04 0.10
CA ALA A 34 -7.74 7.87 0.89
C ALA A 34 -7.51 7.32 2.32
N LEU A 35 -8.46 6.56 2.85
CA LEU A 35 -8.40 5.99 4.20
C LEU A 35 -8.11 4.48 4.20
N LEU A 36 -8.01 3.87 3.02
CA LEU A 36 -7.82 2.43 2.83
C LEU A 36 -6.47 2.16 2.16
N GLY A 37 -5.65 1.31 2.78
CA GLY A 37 -4.47 0.70 2.16
C GLY A 37 -4.82 -0.70 1.68
N TYR A 38 -4.26 -1.09 0.55
CA TYR A 38 -4.48 -2.42 -0.02
C TYR A 38 -3.15 -3.06 -0.43
N VAL A 39 -2.93 -4.28 0.04
CA VAL A 39 -1.79 -5.13 -0.34
C VAL A 39 -2.36 -6.34 -1.10
N PRO A 40 -2.14 -6.42 -2.42
CA PRO A 40 -2.65 -7.52 -3.24
C PRO A 40 -1.89 -8.82 -2.99
N GLN A 41 -2.50 -9.96 -3.38
CA GLN A 41 -1.89 -11.28 -3.29
C GLN A 41 -0.59 -11.38 -4.14
N GLU A 42 -0.59 -10.78 -5.33
CA GLU A 42 0.60 -10.68 -6.18
C GLU A 42 1.34 -9.38 -5.93
N LEU A 43 2.60 -9.51 -5.50
CA LEU A 43 3.49 -8.39 -5.21
C LEU A 43 3.65 -7.45 -6.41
N ALA A 44 3.18 -6.21 -6.27
CA ALA A 44 3.32 -5.17 -7.27
C ALA A 44 4.66 -4.41 -7.16
N LEU A 45 5.77 -5.14 -7.00
CA LEU A 45 7.09 -4.57 -6.76
C LEU A 45 7.92 -4.45 -8.04
N ASP A 46 8.51 -3.28 -8.28
CA ASP A 46 9.48 -3.09 -9.36
C ASP A 46 10.85 -3.67 -8.96
N ARG A 47 11.20 -4.80 -9.57
CA ARG A 47 12.43 -5.55 -9.27
C ARG A 47 13.70 -4.82 -9.69
N HIS A 48 13.61 -3.78 -10.52
CA HIS A 48 14.77 -3.00 -10.96
C HIS A 48 15.17 -1.92 -9.96
N LEU A 49 14.29 -1.59 -9.01
CA LEU A 49 14.52 -0.58 -7.99
C LEU A 49 15.11 -1.20 -6.70
N THR A 50 15.68 -0.32 -5.88
CA THR A 50 15.95 -0.61 -4.46
C THR A 50 14.67 -0.49 -3.63
N GLY A 51 14.65 -1.06 -2.42
CA GLY A 51 13.50 -0.94 -1.52
C GLY A 51 13.11 0.52 -1.25
N ARG A 52 14.11 1.38 -1.01
CA ARG A 52 13.91 2.83 -0.84
C ARG A 52 13.30 3.47 -2.08
N GLN A 53 13.91 3.30 -3.24
CA GLN A 53 13.43 3.90 -4.49
C GLN A 53 12.00 3.48 -4.82
N HIS A 54 11.66 2.21 -4.57
CA HIS A 54 10.30 1.72 -4.78
C HIS A 54 9.30 2.39 -3.81
N LEU A 55 9.63 2.53 -2.53
CA LEU A 55 8.78 3.27 -1.59
C LEU A 55 8.63 4.74 -1.96
N GLU A 56 9.70 5.40 -2.39
CA GLU A 56 9.66 6.79 -2.85
C GLU A 56 8.78 6.96 -4.10
N LEU A 57 8.84 6.01 -5.04
CA LEU A 57 7.97 5.97 -6.21
C LEU A 57 6.51 5.81 -5.78
N SER A 58 6.21 4.81 -4.97
CA SER A 58 4.87 4.55 -4.44
C SER A 58 4.34 5.75 -3.66
N ALA A 59 5.18 6.44 -2.88
CA ALA A 59 4.80 7.62 -2.10
C ALA A 59 4.31 8.76 -2.99
N ARG A 60 4.98 8.96 -4.13
CA ARG A 60 4.59 9.97 -5.14
C ARG A 60 3.26 9.61 -5.81
N LEU A 61 3.03 8.33 -6.11
CA LEU A 61 1.76 7.85 -6.66
C LEU A 61 0.60 8.09 -5.68
N TYR A 62 0.85 7.89 -4.39
CA TYR A 62 -0.06 8.21 -3.30
C TYR A 62 -0.13 9.70 -2.93
N ARG A 63 0.56 10.57 -3.67
CA ARG A 63 0.59 12.03 -3.46
C ARG A 63 1.05 12.45 -2.05
N VAL A 64 1.95 11.68 -1.44
CA VAL A 64 2.60 12.09 -0.19
C VAL A 64 3.40 13.38 -0.43
N PRO A 65 3.23 14.44 0.41
CA PRO A 65 3.93 15.70 0.23
C PRO A 65 5.45 15.52 0.17
N LYS A 66 6.12 16.21 -0.78
CA LYS A 66 7.58 16.11 -0.98
C LYS A 66 8.38 16.41 0.29
N ALA A 67 7.90 17.33 1.12
CA ALA A 67 8.52 17.69 2.40
C ALA A 67 8.50 16.56 3.44
N GLU A 68 7.50 15.67 3.37
CA GLU A 68 7.34 14.55 4.30
C GLU A 68 7.90 13.23 3.75
N LEU A 69 8.14 13.16 2.44
CA LEU A 69 8.44 11.92 1.73
C LEU A 69 9.63 11.16 2.32
N GLY A 70 10.77 11.84 2.53
CA GLY A 70 11.98 11.20 3.07
C GLY A 70 11.74 10.61 4.46
N ALA A 71 11.24 11.42 5.39
CA ALA A 71 10.93 10.98 6.74
C ALA A 71 9.88 9.86 6.77
N ARG A 72 8.87 9.91 5.88
CA ARG A 72 7.83 8.87 5.79
C ARG A 72 8.40 7.54 5.30
N VAL A 73 9.29 7.57 4.31
CA VAL A 73 9.96 6.38 3.78
C VAL A 73 10.88 5.77 4.83
N ASP A 74 11.67 6.58 5.53
CA ASP A 74 12.55 6.13 6.61
C ASP A 74 11.77 5.45 7.73
N GLN A 75 10.70 6.10 8.20
CA GLN A 75 9.81 5.55 9.23
C GLN A 75 9.24 4.18 8.81
N LEU A 76 8.78 4.04 7.56
CA LEU A 76 8.16 2.80 7.11
C LEU A 76 9.18 1.67 6.92
N LEU A 77 10.37 1.99 6.41
CA LEU A 77 11.48 1.03 6.34
C LEU A 77 11.86 0.51 7.73
N GLU A 78 11.84 1.37 8.74
CA GLU A 78 12.06 0.98 10.13
C GLU A 78 10.94 0.08 10.66
N VAL A 79 9.67 0.50 10.50
CA VAL A 79 8.49 -0.26 10.95
C VAL A 79 8.47 -1.67 10.36
N VAL A 80 8.84 -1.84 9.09
CA VAL A 80 8.87 -3.15 8.45
C VAL A 80 10.23 -3.85 8.57
N GLY A 81 11.20 -3.29 9.31
CA GLY A 81 12.51 -3.89 9.59
C GLY A 81 13.37 -4.12 8.34
N LEU A 82 13.41 -3.14 7.43
CA LEU A 82 14.16 -3.16 6.17
C LEU A 82 15.18 -2.01 6.04
N SER A 83 15.37 -1.17 7.08
CA SER A 83 16.28 -0.03 7.05
C SER A 83 17.69 -0.38 6.55
N ASP A 84 18.32 -1.42 7.10
CA ASP A 84 19.68 -1.85 6.72
C ASP A 84 19.78 -2.42 5.30
N ARG A 85 18.63 -2.73 4.69
CA ARG A 85 18.50 -3.32 3.36
C ARG A 85 17.85 -2.37 2.37
N ALA A 86 17.59 -1.13 2.75
CA ALA A 86 16.84 -0.17 1.95
C ALA A 86 17.51 0.15 0.61
N GLY A 87 18.84 0.14 0.56
CA GLY A 87 19.66 0.37 -0.63
C GLY A 87 19.90 -0.89 -1.49
N ASP A 88 19.49 -2.07 -1.04
CA ASP A 88 19.61 -3.30 -1.83
C ASP A 88 18.53 -3.34 -2.92
N SER A 89 18.90 -3.84 -4.11
CA SER A 89 17.93 -4.12 -5.18
C SER A 89 16.89 -5.13 -4.72
N ILE A 90 15.62 -4.90 -5.06
CA ILE A 90 14.48 -5.77 -4.73
C ILE A 90 14.66 -7.18 -5.31
N ARG A 91 15.45 -7.37 -6.36
CA ARG A 91 15.84 -8.71 -6.86
C ARG A 91 16.50 -9.57 -5.79
N LYS A 92 17.27 -8.96 -4.87
CA LYS A 92 17.98 -9.65 -3.78
C LYS A 92 17.10 -9.91 -2.57
N TYR A 93 15.89 -9.35 -2.51
CA TYR A 93 14.99 -9.52 -1.38
C TYR A 93 14.43 -10.95 -1.35
N SER A 94 14.38 -11.55 -0.16
CA SER A 94 13.63 -12.78 0.07
C SER A 94 12.13 -12.53 -0.14
N GLY A 95 11.33 -13.59 -0.26
CA GLY A 95 9.87 -13.47 -0.34
C GLY A 95 9.28 -12.70 0.85
N GLY A 96 9.76 -12.95 2.07
CA GLY A 96 9.32 -12.22 3.26
C GLY A 96 9.73 -10.75 3.28
N MET A 97 10.92 -10.41 2.75
CA MET A 97 11.31 -9.00 2.60
C MET A 97 10.43 -8.28 1.58
N LYS A 98 10.08 -8.94 0.47
CA LYS A 98 9.16 -8.39 -0.53
C LYS A 98 7.77 -8.15 0.06
N LYS A 99 7.21 -9.11 0.81
CA LYS A 99 5.93 -8.95 1.51
C LYS A 99 5.96 -7.77 2.49
N ARG A 100 7.01 -7.65 3.29
CA ARG A 100 7.20 -6.51 4.22
C ARG A 100 7.30 -5.17 3.50
N LEU A 101 8.00 -5.12 2.35
CA LEU A 101 8.07 -3.90 1.52
C LEU A 101 6.70 -3.51 0.95
N ASP A 102 5.90 -4.49 0.51
CA ASP A 102 4.57 -4.25 -0.04
C ASP A 102 3.59 -3.75 1.04
N ILE A 103 3.69 -4.27 2.26
CA ILE A 103 2.98 -3.74 3.43
C ILE A 103 3.39 -2.27 3.67
N ALA A 104 4.68 -1.94 3.60
CA ALA A 104 5.12 -0.55 3.73
C ALA A 104 4.50 0.35 2.63
N CYS A 105 4.39 -0.13 1.38
CA CYS A 105 3.71 0.60 0.32
C CYS A 105 2.24 0.90 0.66
N GLY A 106 1.51 -0.10 1.17
CA GLY A 106 0.12 0.07 1.59
C GLY A 106 -0.09 1.05 2.75
N LEU A 107 0.96 1.33 3.53
CA LEU A 107 0.92 2.24 4.68
C LEU A 107 1.32 3.69 4.33
N LEU A 108 1.84 3.98 3.12
CA LEU A 108 2.46 5.27 2.78
C LEU A 108 1.56 6.48 3.07
N HIS A 109 0.31 6.44 2.62
CA HIS A 109 -0.69 7.51 2.76
C HIS A 109 -1.40 7.55 4.12
N ARG A 110 -0.92 6.81 5.12
CA ARG A 110 -1.49 6.76 6.49
C ARG A 110 -2.96 6.31 6.49
N PRO A 111 -3.28 5.15 5.90
CA PRO A 111 -4.64 4.64 5.91
C PRO A 111 -5.11 4.35 7.34
N LYS A 112 -6.43 4.43 7.56
CA LYS A 112 -7.09 3.97 8.80
C LYS A 112 -7.35 2.47 8.79
N LEU A 113 -7.48 1.88 7.59
CA LEU A 113 -7.71 0.45 7.39
C LEU A 113 -6.70 -0.09 6.37
N LEU A 114 -5.98 -1.14 6.72
CA LEU A 114 -5.12 -1.89 5.79
C LEU A 114 -5.77 -3.24 5.49
N ILE A 115 -5.98 -3.55 4.21
CA ILE A 115 -6.48 -4.84 3.76
C ILE A 115 -5.34 -5.62 3.11
N LEU A 116 -5.19 -6.88 3.53
CA LEU A 116 -4.21 -7.83 3.02
C LEU A 116 -4.97 -8.95 2.31
N ASP A 117 -4.82 -9.10 0.99
CA ASP A 117 -5.42 -10.20 0.22
C ASP A 117 -4.49 -11.44 0.28
N GLU A 118 -4.59 -12.14 1.42
CA GLU A 118 -3.77 -13.28 1.90
C GLU A 118 -2.25 -13.03 2.09
N PRO A 119 -1.66 -13.50 3.21
CA PRO A 119 -0.22 -13.38 3.49
C PRO A 119 0.66 -14.44 2.84
#